data_AF-A0A9P0TQI4-F1
#
_entry.id   AF-A0A9P0TQI4-F1
#
_cell.length_a   1.000
_cell.length_b   1.000
_cell.length_c   1.000
_cell.angle_alpha   90.00
_cell.angle_beta   90.00
_cell.angle_gamma   90.00
#
_symmetry.space_group_name_H-M   'P 1'
#
loop_
_entity.id
_entity.type
_entity.pdbx_description
1 polymer ?
#
loop_
_entity_poly.entity_id
_entity_poly.type
_entity_poly.pdbx_seq_one_letter_code
_entity_poly.pdbx_strand_id
1 'polypeptide(L)'
;MVGAYCYAELGTMIRQSGADYAYIMETFGPFAAFIRLWIECMIVRPCSQAIVALTFSVYVLKPIFPECQPPDEATRLLAACCILLLTFINCWSVRAATRVQDWFTYAKLLALFIIIAAGLYQLCTGHVEHFTFEGTTNDVTSIALSFYSGLFAYNGWNYLNFIIEELKDPVRNLPRAIAISCTLVTIVYTLTNVAFYTTLSPTEVLGSAAVAVTFAERLFGAFALCIPLFVAASTFGAVNGVLLTSSRLFYAGAAQGQMPAMLTMVSSRATPVPAVLAVALLSLLYLTVSDIQALINYVGFATWLSIGAAVLCLPVLRYTQPNLERPIKVNLFFPILYIICTILVVAFPAVASPAETGVGCLMILTAVPVYLLLLEPRTRLTGLGSLTGAATRLIQKLTLSVRPKTK
;
A
#
# COMPACT_ATOMS: atom_id res chain seq x y z
N MET A 1 0.82 5.23 14.87
CA MET A 1 1.82 5.12 15.96
C MET A 1 1.71 3.83 16.77
N VAL A 2 0.56 3.51 17.40
CA VAL A 2 0.43 2.32 18.28
C VAL A 2 0.82 1.01 17.59
N GLY A 3 0.32 0.77 16.36
CA GLY A 3 0.70 -0.42 15.57
C GLY A 3 2.20 -0.47 15.26
N ALA A 4 2.78 0.65 14.84
CA ALA A 4 4.22 0.75 14.56
C ALA A 4 5.08 0.44 15.78
N TYR A 5 4.68 0.87 16.98
CA TYR A 5 5.36 0.48 18.22
C TYR A 5 5.29 -1.03 18.50
N CYS A 6 4.14 -1.67 18.26
CA CYS A 6 4.03 -3.12 18.40
C CYS A 6 4.94 -3.86 17.40
N TYR A 7 5.02 -3.33 16.17
CA TYR A 7 5.92 -3.82 15.14
C TYR A 7 7.40 -3.61 15.48
N ALA A 8 7.75 -2.59 16.26
CA ALA A 8 9.12 -2.38 16.70
C ALA A 8 9.59 -3.51 17.62
N GLU A 9 8.74 -4.00 18.53
CA GLU A 9 9.04 -5.18 19.33
C GLU A 9 9.14 -6.45 18.47
N LEU A 10 8.16 -6.70 17.59
CA LEU A 10 8.18 -7.88 16.72
C LEU A 10 9.41 -7.90 15.80
N GLY A 11 9.76 -6.78 15.16
CA GLY A 11 10.89 -6.71 14.24
C GLY A 11 12.27 -6.75 14.91
N THR A 12 12.37 -6.32 16.18
CA THR A 12 13.63 -6.45 16.91
C THR A 12 13.83 -7.84 17.52
N MET A 13 12.72 -8.57 17.74
CA MET A 13 12.68 -9.96 18.21
C MET A 13 12.89 -10.96 17.07
N ILE A 14 12.10 -10.86 16.00
CA ILE A 14 12.17 -11.72 14.81
C ILE A 14 12.81 -10.92 13.69
N ARG A 15 14.12 -11.10 13.53
CA ARG A 15 14.90 -10.35 12.53
C ARG A 15 14.88 -10.94 11.13
N GLN A 16 14.03 -11.94 10.87
CA GLN A 16 13.94 -12.55 9.55
C GLN A 16 13.28 -11.59 8.54
N SER A 17 13.82 -11.56 7.33
CA SER A 17 13.24 -10.85 6.19
C SER A 17 11.79 -11.29 5.90
N GLY A 18 10.90 -10.31 5.66
CA GLY A 18 9.49 -10.55 5.34
C GLY A 18 8.47 -9.99 6.35
N ALA A 19 8.93 -9.43 7.47
CA ALA A 19 8.11 -8.76 8.50
C ALA A 19 6.87 -9.58 8.90
N ASP A 20 5.66 -9.11 8.58
CA ASP A 20 4.38 -9.71 8.92
C ASP A 20 4.32 -11.20 8.55
N TYR A 21 4.89 -11.55 7.40
CA TYR A 21 5.01 -12.94 6.95
C TYR A 21 5.85 -13.77 7.92
N ALA A 22 7.02 -13.26 8.30
CA ALA A 22 7.94 -13.95 9.22
C ALA A 22 7.35 -14.05 10.64
N TYR A 23 6.68 -13.00 11.12
CA TYR A 23 6.05 -13.00 12.45
C TYR A 23 4.93 -14.05 12.54
N ILE A 24 4.09 -14.13 11.50
CA ILE A 24 3.01 -15.09 11.42
C ILE A 24 3.56 -16.51 11.19
N MET A 25 4.63 -16.66 10.40
CA MET A 25 5.31 -17.95 10.21
C MET A 25 5.80 -18.53 11.53
N GLU A 26 6.49 -17.73 12.34
CA GLU A 26 7.03 -18.17 13.64
C GLU A 26 5.91 -18.49 14.65
N THR A 27 4.79 -17.75 14.60
CA THR A 27 3.74 -17.84 15.63
C THR A 27 2.64 -18.84 15.29
N PHE A 28 2.14 -18.82 14.06
CA PHE A 28 0.95 -19.56 13.61
C PHE A 28 1.26 -20.60 12.51
N GLY A 29 2.51 -20.65 12.05
CA GLY A 29 2.99 -21.65 11.10
C GLY A 29 2.74 -21.33 9.62
N PRO A 30 3.10 -22.28 8.72
CA PRO A 30 3.20 -22.03 7.28
C PRO A 30 1.89 -21.64 6.59
N PHE A 31 0.76 -22.20 7.02
CA PHE A 31 -0.55 -21.93 6.41
C PHE A 31 -1.00 -20.48 6.62
N ALA A 32 -0.97 -20.00 7.87
CA ALA A 32 -1.33 -18.62 8.19
C ALA A 32 -0.36 -17.62 7.52
N ALA A 33 0.93 -17.97 7.48
CA ALA A 33 1.94 -17.16 6.81
C ALA A 33 1.68 -17.07 5.29
N PHE A 34 1.28 -18.17 4.66
CA PHE A 34 0.90 -18.17 3.25
C PHE A 34 -0.32 -17.29 3.00
N ILE A 35 -1.35 -17.34 3.84
CA ILE A 35 -2.53 -16.45 3.70
C ILE A 35 -2.09 -14.98 3.77
N ARG A 36 -1.23 -14.61 4.73
CA ARG A 36 -0.69 -13.25 4.83
C ARG A 36 0.05 -12.83 3.56
N LEU A 37 0.91 -13.70 3.05
CA LEU A 37 1.67 -13.46 1.82
C LEU A 37 0.74 -13.34 0.60
N TRP A 38 -0.27 -14.20 0.51
CA TRP A 38 -1.27 -14.20 -0.55
C TRP A 38 -2.06 -12.88 -0.57
N ILE A 39 -2.51 -12.41 0.59
CA ILE A 39 -3.21 -11.14 0.73
C ILE A 39 -2.36 -9.98 0.20
N GLU A 40 -1.08 -9.92 0.60
CA GLU A 40 -0.20 -8.85 0.17
C GLU A 40 0.02 -8.85 -1.34
N CYS A 41 0.36 -10.03 -1.87
CA CYS A 41 0.78 -10.22 -3.25
C CYS A 41 -0.39 -10.12 -4.23
N MET A 42 -1.55 -10.70 -3.90
CA MET A 42 -2.70 -10.78 -4.80
C MET A 42 -3.67 -9.62 -4.64
N ILE A 43 -3.80 -9.06 -3.43
CA ILE A 43 -4.83 -8.04 -3.13
C ILE A 43 -4.18 -6.68 -2.89
N VAL A 44 -3.38 -6.55 -1.83
CA VAL A 44 -2.94 -5.23 -1.32
C VAL A 44 -2.07 -4.51 -2.34
N ARG A 45 -1.01 -5.16 -2.86
CA ARG A 45 -0.06 -4.51 -3.77
C ARG A 45 -0.69 -4.15 -5.12
N PRO A 46 -1.34 -5.08 -5.84
CA PRO A 46 -1.86 -4.76 -7.17
C PRO A 46 -3.03 -3.77 -7.12
N CYS A 47 -3.90 -3.89 -6.11
CA CYS A 47 -5.00 -2.95 -5.96
C CYS A 47 -4.53 -1.55 -5.53
N SER A 48 -3.56 -1.45 -4.60
CA SER A 48 -2.95 -0.15 -4.26
C SER A 48 -2.29 0.50 -5.47
N GLN A 49 -1.64 -0.28 -6.33
CA GLN A 49 -1.05 0.20 -7.58
C GLN A 49 -2.13 0.72 -8.54
N ALA A 50 -3.26 0.02 -8.68
CA ALA A 50 -4.39 0.43 -9.50
C ALA A 50 -5.01 1.74 -8.99
N ILE A 51 -5.26 1.87 -7.69
CA ILE A 51 -5.80 3.10 -7.06
C ILE A 51 -4.92 4.31 -7.38
N VAL A 52 -3.61 4.17 -7.20
CA VAL A 52 -2.67 5.27 -7.46
C VAL A 52 -2.58 5.60 -8.96
N ALA A 53 -2.64 4.59 -9.84
CA ALA A 53 -2.63 4.81 -11.30
C ALA A 53 -3.93 5.46 -11.82
N LEU A 54 -5.08 5.12 -11.24
CA LEU A 54 -6.34 5.82 -11.50
C LEU A 54 -6.27 7.26 -11.02
N THR A 55 -5.73 7.50 -9.83
CA THR A 55 -5.52 8.85 -9.28
C THR A 55 -4.61 9.68 -10.21
N PHE A 56 -3.50 9.10 -10.69
CA PHE A 56 -2.65 9.73 -11.71
C PHE A 56 -3.47 10.21 -12.91
N SER A 57 -4.33 9.34 -13.42
CA SER A 57 -5.11 9.61 -14.63
C SER A 57 -6.15 10.70 -14.42
N VAL A 58 -6.86 10.68 -13.29
CA VAL A 58 -7.82 11.72 -12.91
C VAL A 58 -7.14 13.09 -12.84
N TYR A 59 -5.97 13.17 -12.19
CA TYR A 59 -5.25 14.44 -12.06
C TYR A 59 -4.67 14.94 -13.40
N VAL A 60 -4.20 14.05 -14.27
CA VAL A 60 -3.73 14.43 -15.62
C VAL A 60 -4.88 14.90 -16.51
N LEU A 61 -6.05 14.26 -16.41
CA LEU A 61 -7.21 14.58 -17.25
C LEU A 61 -8.01 15.78 -16.72
N LYS A 62 -7.91 16.12 -15.43
CA LYS A 62 -8.72 17.20 -14.84
C LYS A 62 -8.58 18.56 -15.55
N PRO A 63 -7.38 19.02 -15.95
CA PRO A 63 -7.25 20.26 -16.71
C PRO A 63 -7.87 20.21 -18.11
N ILE A 64 -8.03 19.02 -18.70
CA ILE A 64 -8.65 18.81 -20.02
C ILE A 64 -10.18 18.78 -19.88
N PHE A 65 -10.67 18.30 -18.74
CA PHE A 65 -12.09 18.23 -18.37
C PHE A 65 -12.36 19.08 -17.10
N PRO A 66 -12.27 20.43 -17.17
CA PRO A 66 -12.41 21.29 -15.99
C PRO A 66 -13.83 21.26 -15.42
N GLU A 67 -14.84 21.31 -16.28
CA GLU A 67 -16.26 21.43 -15.90
C GLU A 67 -16.96 20.07 -15.66
N CYS A 68 -16.34 18.96 -16.02
CA CYS A 68 -16.94 17.64 -15.92
C CYS A 68 -15.97 16.60 -15.36
N GLN A 69 -16.49 15.41 -15.04
CA GLN A 69 -15.64 14.29 -14.69
C GLN A 69 -15.02 13.69 -15.97
N PRO A 70 -13.73 13.32 -15.95
CA PRO A 70 -13.09 12.71 -17.10
C PRO A 70 -13.77 11.36 -17.41
N PRO A 71 -13.91 10.99 -18.70
CA PRO A 71 -14.51 9.71 -19.06
C PRO A 71 -13.79 8.51 -18.42
N ASP A 72 -14.55 7.56 -17.90
CA ASP A 72 -14.01 6.38 -17.20
C ASP A 72 -13.05 5.58 -18.09
N GLU A 73 -13.39 5.38 -19.36
CA GLU A 73 -12.53 4.65 -20.31
C GLU A 73 -11.18 5.32 -20.51
N ALA A 74 -11.16 6.65 -20.67
CA ALA A 74 -9.93 7.41 -20.82
C ALA A 74 -9.08 7.33 -19.55
N THR A 75 -9.71 7.44 -18.39
CA THR A 75 -9.03 7.34 -17.08
C THR A 75 -8.38 5.96 -16.91
N ARG A 76 -9.08 4.88 -17.23
CA ARG A 76 -8.55 3.50 -17.11
C ARG A 76 -7.44 3.21 -18.13
N LEU A 77 -7.61 3.65 -19.37
CA LEU A 77 -6.59 3.45 -20.41
C LEU A 77 -5.30 4.21 -20.07
N LEU A 78 -5.42 5.45 -19.59
CA LEU A 78 -4.27 6.23 -19.15
C LEU A 78 -3.58 5.59 -17.92
N ALA A 79 -4.35 5.04 -16.99
CA ALA A 79 -3.82 4.31 -15.83
C ALA A 79 -3.07 3.04 -16.27
N ALA A 80 -3.63 2.29 -17.22
CA ALA A 80 -2.98 1.12 -17.81
C ALA A 80 -1.68 1.49 -18.52
N CYS A 81 -1.67 2.57 -19.31
CA CYS A 81 -0.46 3.10 -19.95
C CYS A 81 0.62 3.47 -18.91
N CYS A 82 0.23 4.12 -17.81
CA CYS A 82 1.13 4.47 -16.71
C CYS A 82 1.77 3.21 -16.09
N ILE A 83 0.96 2.19 -15.76
CA ILE A 83 1.44 0.92 -15.21
C ILE A 83 2.38 0.22 -16.19
N LEU A 84 2.01 0.11 -17.47
CA LEU A 84 2.80 -0.59 -18.49
C LEU A 84 4.13 0.12 -18.76
N LEU A 85 4.13 1.46 -18.82
CA LEU A 85 5.35 2.25 -19.00
C LEU A 85 6.32 2.06 -17.84
N LEU A 86 5.82 2.15 -16.59
CA LEU A 86 6.65 1.94 -15.40
C LEU A 86 7.13 0.49 -15.27
N THR A 87 6.29 -0.47 -15.65
CA THR A 87 6.66 -1.88 -15.75
C THR A 87 7.83 -2.05 -16.72
N PHE A 88 7.76 -1.44 -17.91
CA PHE A 88 8.84 -1.46 -18.89
C PHE A 88 10.15 -0.87 -18.32
N ILE A 89 10.08 0.30 -17.66
CA ILE A 89 11.25 0.94 -17.05
C ILE A 89 11.88 0.04 -15.97
N ASN A 90 11.06 -0.56 -15.10
CA ASN A 90 11.51 -1.46 -14.04
C ASN A 90 12.13 -2.76 -14.59
N CYS A 91 11.58 -3.30 -15.68
CA CYS A 91 12.17 -4.43 -16.38
C CYS A 91 13.49 -4.07 -17.07
N TRP A 92 13.63 -2.85 -17.57
CA TRP A 92 14.81 -2.38 -18.30
C TRP A 92 16.01 -2.07 -17.40
N SER A 93 15.81 -1.30 -16.32
CA SER A 93 16.89 -0.92 -15.40
C SER A 93 16.38 -0.46 -14.03
N VAL A 94 16.79 -1.16 -12.96
CA VAL A 94 16.52 -0.72 -11.57
C VAL A 94 17.18 0.64 -11.25
N ARG A 95 18.35 0.95 -11.85
CA ARG A 95 19.02 2.24 -11.64
C ARG A 95 18.23 3.41 -12.25
N ALA A 96 17.59 3.19 -13.40
CA ALA A 96 16.70 4.19 -13.97
C ALA A 96 15.46 4.37 -13.09
N ALA A 97 14.83 3.26 -12.67
CA ALA A 97 13.65 3.28 -11.81
C ALA A 97 13.90 4.00 -10.47
N THR A 98 15.07 3.80 -9.85
CA THR A 98 15.46 4.49 -8.61
C THR A 98 15.71 5.98 -8.80
N ARG A 99 16.43 6.40 -9.85
CA ARG A 99 16.60 7.85 -10.13
C ARG A 99 15.27 8.55 -10.41
N VAL A 100 14.38 7.89 -11.14
CA VAL A 100 13.03 8.39 -11.43
C VAL A 100 12.24 8.56 -10.13
N GLN A 101 12.36 7.60 -9.20
CA GLN A 101 11.74 7.68 -7.86
C GLN A 101 12.20 8.92 -7.08
N ASP A 102 13.50 9.19 -7.08
CA ASP A 102 14.09 10.29 -6.30
C ASP A 102 13.53 11.65 -6.75
N TRP A 103 13.53 11.90 -8.07
CA TRP A 103 12.97 13.12 -8.65
C TRP A 103 11.50 13.33 -8.28
N PHE A 104 10.68 12.27 -8.36
CA PHE A 104 9.26 12.36 -8.00
C PHE A 104 9.03 12.55 -6.50
N THR A 105 9.93 12.06 -5.66
CA THR A 105 9.88 12.28 -4.21
C THR A 105 10.10 13.75 -3.89
N TYR A 106 11.09 14.40 -4.52
CA TYR A 106 11.31 15.84 -4.35
C TYR A 106 10.12 16.67 -4.87
N ALA A 107 9.56 16.31 -6.03
CA ALA A 107 8.39 16.98 -6.60
C ALA A 107 7.17 16.89 -5.65
N LYS A 108 6.93 15.74 -5.03
CA LYS A 108 5.84 15.54 -4.07
C LYS A 108 6.00 16.45 -2.84
N LEU A 109 7.21 16.53 -2.28
CA LEU A 109 7.48 17.37 -1.11
C LEU A 109 7.30 18.86 -1.43
N LEU A 110 7.75 19.30 -2.62
CA LEU A 110 7.56 20.66 -3.07
C LEU A 110 6.08 21.02 -3.24
N ALA A 111 5.29 20.14 -3.84
CA ALA A 111 3.84 20.36 -4.02
C ALA A 111 3.11 20.54 -2.69
N LEU A 112 3.38 19.65 -1.72
CA LEU A 112 2.81 19.74 -0.38
C LEU A 112 3.26 21.00 0.34
N PHE A 113 4.53 21.39 0.20
CA PHE A 113 5.04 22.62 0.78
C PHE A 113 4.31 23.85 0.23
N ILE A 114 4.09 23.93 -1.08
CA ILE A 114 3.36 25.04 -1.72
C ILE A 114 1.92 25.12 -1.18
N ILE A 115 1.20 24.01 -1.11
CA ILE A 115 -0.19 23.96 -0.60
C ILE A 115 -0.24 24.41 0.86
N ILE A 116 0.65 23.88 1.70
CA ILE A 116 0.68 24.19 3.13
C ILE A 116 1.06 25.66 3.35
N ALA A 117 2.09 26.18 2.67
CA ALA A 117 2.52 27.56 2.81
C ALA A 117 1.40 28.54 2.41
N ALA A 118 0.72 28.25 1.31
CA ALA A 118 -0.43 29.04 0.85
C ALA A 118 -1.63 28.98 1.81
N GLY A 119 -1.95 27.79 2.32
CA GLY A 119 -3.00 27.65 3.33
C GLY A 119 -2.67 28.38 4.64
N LEU A 120 -1.41 28.35 5.08
CA LEU A 120 -0.97 29.11 6.25
C LEU A 120 -1.07 30.62 6.03
N TYR A 121 -0.71 31.10 4.83
CA TYR A 121 -0.93 32.50 4.47
C TYR A 121 -2.42 32.87 4.54
N GLN A 122 -3.30 32.05 3.95
CA GLN A 122 -4.74 32.27 4.00
C GLN A 122 -5.29 32.29 5.44
N LEU A 123 -4.83 31.36 6.27
CA LEU A 123 -5.16 31.30 7.69
C LEU A 123 -4.73 32.57 8.44
N CYS A 124 -3.50 33.04 8.21
CA CYS A 124 -2.99 34.28 8.82
C CYS A 124 -3.73 35.54 8.35
N THR A 125 -4.30 35.52 7.14
CA THR A 125 -5.16 36.60 6.63
C THR A 125 -6.61 36.54 7.11
N GLY A 126 -6.97 35.54 7.93
CA GLY A 126 -8.28 35.45 8.58
C GLY A 126 -9.33 34.60 7.84
N HIS A 127 -8.95 33.87 6.78
CA HIS A 127 -9.89 32.99 6.06
C HIS A 127 -10.17 31.70 6.84
N VAL A 128 -11.17 31.77 7.71
CA VAL A 128 -11.59 30.65 8.58
C VAL A 128 -13.06 30.25 8.40
N GLU A 129 -13.72 30.78 7.38
CA GLU A 129 -15.18 30.68 7.20
C GLU A 129 -15.68 29.25 6.94
N HIS A 130 -14.83 28.39 6.37
CA HIS A 130 -15.21 27.01 6.05
C HIS A 130 -14.85 25.99 7.13
N PHE A 131 -14.24 26.41 8.26
CA PHE A 131 -14.04 25.54 9.41
C PHE A 131 -15.36 25.40 10.19
N THR A 132 -16.18 24.45 9.78
CA THR A 132 -17.48 24.18 10.38
C THR A 132 -17.64 22.71 10.77
N PHE A 133 -18.44 22.46 11.81
CA PHE A 133 -18.91 21.13 12.20
C PHE A 133 -20.40 20.92 11.85
N GLU A 134 -21.02 21.89 11.17
CA GLU A 134 -22.40 21.76 10.70
C GLU A 134 -22.53 20.65 9.65
N GLY A 135 -23.62 19.89 9.70
CA GLY A 135 -23.81 18.73 8.82
C GLY A 135 -23.02 17.47 9.21
N THR A 136 -22.40 17.45 10.40
CA THR A 136 -21.71 16.26 10.91
C THR A 136 -22.70 15.11 11.12
N THR A 137 -22.38 13.95 10.53
CA THR A 137 -23.09 12.70 10.80
C THR A 137 -22.46 11.96 11.98
N ASN A 138 -23.30 11.46 12.88
CA ASN A 138 -22.89 10.61 14.01
C ASN A 138 -23.05 9.12 13.71
N ASP A 139 -23.35 8.77 12.45
CA ASP A 139 -23.48 7.39 12.05
C ASP A 139 -22.12 6.66 12.15
N VAL A 140 -22.10 5.62 12.97
CA VAL A 140 -20.90 4.83 13.27
C VAL A 140 -20.35 4.18 12.01
N THR A 141 -21.22 3.79 11.07
CA THR A 141 -20.77 3.12 9.84
C THR A 141 -20.06 4.08 8.87
N SER A 142 -20.58 5.30 8.72
CA SER A 142 -19.95 6.38 7.96
C SER A 142 -18.60 6.78 8.54
N ILE A 143 -18.52 6.91 9.88
CA ILE A 143 -17.27 7.18 10.58
C ILE A 143 -16.26 6.05 10.33
N ALA A 144 -16.68 4.79 10.41
CA ALA A 144 -15.81 3.64 10.18
C ALA A 144 -15.26 3.58 8.75
N LEU A 145 -16.08 3.89 7.74
CA LEU A 145 -15.61 3.98 6.34
C LEU A 145 -14.61 5.13 6.15
N SER A 146 -14.79 6.26 6.84
CA SER A 146 -13.81 7.38 6.77
C SER A 146 -12.42 6.97 7.27
N PHE A 147 -12.36 6.05 8.25
CA PHE A 147 -11.09 5.50 8.71
C PHE A 147 -10.37 4.73 7.61
N TYR A 148 -11.04 4.02 6.69
CA TYR A 148 -10.36 3.35 5.58
C TYR A 148 -9.65 4.32 4.65
N SER A 149 -10.29 5.42 4.28
CA SER A 149 -9.66 6.45 3.45
C SER A 149 -8.46 7.10 4.15
N GLY A 150 -8.60 7.43 5.45
CA GLY A 150 -7.49 7.97 6.24
C GLY A 150 -6.35 6.96 6.38
N LEU A 151 -6.66 5.72 6.75
CA LEU A 151 -5.70 4.64 6.94
C LEU A 151 -4.98 4.23 5.65
N PHE A 152 -5.64 4.36 4.49
CA PHE A 152 -5.01 4.21 3.18
C PHE A 152 -3.92 5.28 2.96
N ALA A 153 -4.19 6.55 3.31
CA ALA A 153 -3.20 7.62 3.20
C ALA A 153 -1.97 7.40 4.11
N TYR A 154 -2.14 6.72 5.24
CA TYR A 154 -1.05 6.34 6.15
C TYR A 154 -0.44 4.97 5.86
N ASN A 155 -0.85 4.26 4.81
CA ASN A 155 -0.35 2.92 4.53
C ASN A 155 1.18 2.91 4.25
N GLY A 156 1.84 1.80 4.58
CA GLY A 156 3.27 1.58 4.31
C GLY A 156 4.21 1.82 5.49
N TRP A 157 3.70 2.26 6.65
CA TRP A 157 4.51 2.44 7.86
C TRP A 157 5.17 1.12 8.34
N ASN A 158 4.57 -0.03 8.06
CA ASN A 158 5.09 -1.35 8.41
C ASN A 158 6.20 -1.83 7.46
N TYR A 159 6.45 -1.14 6.35
CA TYR A 159 7.45 -1.58 5.36
C TYR A 159 8.89 -1.50 5.85
N LEU A 160 9.17 -0.61 6.81
CA LEU A 160 10.51 -0.51 7.41
C LEU A 160 10.91 -1.83 8.11
N ASN A 161 9.93 -2.58 8.63
CA ASN A 161 10.17 -3.89 9.21
C ASN A 161 10.58 -4.95 8.17
N PHE A 162 10.21 -4.81 6.89
CA PHE A 162 10.57 -5.79 5.86
C PHE A 162 12.06 -5.77 5.54
N ILE A 163 12.72 -4.63 5.78
CA ILE A 163 14.15 -4.42 5.57
C ILE A 163 14.90 -4.30 6.89
N ILE A 164 14.37 -4.92 7.96
CA ILE A 164 14.96 -4.81 9.29
C ILE A 164 16.39 -5.38 9.37
N GLU A 165 16.69 -6.40 8.55
CA GLU A 165 18.04 -6.98 8.40
C GLU A 165 19.05 -5.98 7.82
N GLU A 166 18.59 -5.03 7.00
CA GLU A 166 19.42 -4.00 6.37
C GLU A 166 19.56 -2.74 7.26
N LEU A 167 18.75 -2.62 8.32
CA LEU A 167 18.72 -1.44 9.18
C LEU A 167 19.92 -1.43 10.13
N LYS A 168 20.73 -0.37 10.07
CA LYS A 168 21.81 -0.14 11.02
C LYS A 168 21.23 0.11 12.41
N ASP A 169 21.68 -0.63 13.42
CA ASP A 169 21.22 -0.54 14.83
C ASP A 169 19.68 -0.47 14.98
N PRO A 170 18.97 -1.58 14.69
CA PRO A 170 17.51 -1.57 14.64
C PRO A 170 16.85 -1.25 15.98
N VAL A 171 17.50 -1.59 17.10
CA VAL A 171 16.94 -1.37 18.45
C VAL A 171 16.80 0.13 18.74
N ARG A 172 17.76 0.93 18.32
CA ARG A 172 17.74 2.39 18.53
C ARG A 172 17.06 3.14 17.39
N ASN A 173 17.33 2.75 16.15
CA ASN A 173 16.92 3.53 14.99
C ASN A 173 15.48 3.24 14.57
N LEU A 174 14.95 2.04 14.77
CA LEU A 174 13.58 1.70 14.38
C LEU A 174 12.55 2.54 15.16
N PRO A 175 12.59 2.64 16.50
CA PRO A 175 11.60 3.44 17.24
C PRO A 175 11.70 4.93 16.93
N ARG A 176 12.92 5.44 16.73
CA ARG A 176 13.16 6.84 16.36
C ARG A 176 12.62 7.17 14.98
N ALA A 177 12.88 6.29 14.01
CA ALA A 177 12.34 6.41 12.67
C ALA A 177 10.81 6.40 12.70
N ILE A 178 10.19 5.50 13.45
CA ILE A 178 8.73 5.44 13.63
C ILE A 178 8.19 6.74 14.24
N ALA A 179 8.77 7.22 15.34
CA ALA A 179 8.29 8.41 16.03
C ALA A 179 8.38 9.65 15.13
N ILE A 180 9.54 9.89 14.51
CA ILE A 180 9.77 11.05 13.64
C ILE A 180 8.87 10.97 12.41
N SER A 181 8.84 9.83 11.72
CA SER A 181 8.07 9.69 10.47
C SER A 181 6.57 9.79 10.71
N CYS A 182 6.02 9.07 11.69
CA CYS A 182 4.58 9.11 11.97
C CYS A 182 4.14 10.52 12.38
N THR A 183 4.87 11.19 13.28
CA THR A 183 4.51 12.54 13.72
C THR A 183 4.61 13.55 12.58
N LEU A 184 5.67 13.50 11.78
CA LEU A 184 5.85 14.39 10.64
C LEU A 184 4.71 14.22 9.62
N VAL A 185 4.37 12.98 9.26
CA VAL A 185 3.28 12.70 8.31
C VAL A 185 1.95 13.20 8.86
N THR A 186 1.68 13.00 10.15
CA THR A 186 0.46 13.54 10.79
C THR A 186 0.38 15.05 10.68
N ILE A 187 1.46 15.76 11.00
CA ILE A 187 1.51 17.23 10.89
C ILE A 187 1.25 17.66 9.44
N VAL A 188 1.95 17.06 8.48
CA VAL A 188 1.81 17.42 7.05
C VAL A 188 0.39 17.17 6.55
N TYR A 189 -0.21 16.03 6.87
CA TYR A 189 -1.57 15.70 6.44
C TYR A 189 -2.62 16.60 7.11
N THR A 190 -2.47 16.90 8.40
CA THR A 190 -3.36 17.85 9.09
C THR A 190 -3.24 19.24 8.49
N LEU A 191 -2.02 19.75 8.29
CA LEU A 191 -1.80 21.07 7.69
C LEU A 191 -2.32 21.16 6.25
N THR A 192 -2.23 20.08 5.48
CA THR A 192 -2.80 20.04 4.12
C THR A 192 -4.32 20.14 4.14
N ASN A 193 -4.99 19.43 5.07
CA ASN A 193 -6.44 19.54 5.22
C ASN A 193 -6.85 20.94 5.71
N VAL A 194 -6.13 21.49 6.67
CA VAL A 194 -6.33 22.89 7.12
C VAL A 194 -6.21 23.83 5.93
N ALA A 195 -5.17 23.69 5.10
CA ALA A 195 -4.99 24.51 3.91
C ALA A 195 -6.20 24.42 2.97
N PHE A 196 -6.71 23.23 2.66
CA PHE A 196 -7.91 23.09 1.83
C PHE A 196 -9.11 23.85 2.40
N TYR A 197 -9.39 23.73 3.70
CA TYR A 197 -10.52 24.41 4.35
C TYR A 197 -10.31 25.91 4.61
N THR A 198 -9.12 26.48 4.36
CA THR A 198 -8.99 27.94 4.33
C THR A 198 -9.54 28.57 3.05
N THR A 199 -9.71 27.78 1.98
CA THR A 199 -10.04 28.29 0.64
C THR A 199 -11.26 27.62 0.02
N LEU A 200 -11.51 26.35 0.34
CA LEU A 200 -12.60 25.55 -0.22
C LEU A 200 -13.65 25.28 0.86
N SER A 201 -14.91 25.36 0.44
CA SER A 201 -16.06 24.91 1.24
C SER A 201 -16.16 23.38 1.30
N PRO A 202 -16.83 22.80 2.33
CA PRO A 202 -17.02 21.35 2.41
C PRO A 202 -17.71 20.75 1.18
N THR A 203 -18.65 21.47 0.56
CA THR A 203 -19.35 21.04 -0.65
C THR A 203 -18.43 20.97 -1.86
N GLU A 204 -17.49 21.91 -2.01
CA GLU A 204 -16.48 21.90 -3.07
C GLU A 204 -15.47 20.76 -2.90
N VAL A 205 -15.08 20.47 -1.65
CA VAL A 205 -14.20 19.33 -1.35
C VAL A 205 -14.88 18.02 -1.71
N LEU A 206 -16.16 17.85 -1.38
CA LEU A 206 -16.94 16.64 -1.70
C LEU A 206 -17.24 16.50 -3.20
N GLY A 207 -17.46 17.62 -3.91
CA GLY A 207 -17.74 17.62 -5.34
C GLY A 207 -16.52 17.49 -6.25
N SER A 208 -15.31 17.69 -5.71
CA SER A 208 -14.08 17.67 -6.50
C SER A 208 -13.40 16.30 -6.51
N ALA A 209 -13.22 15.75 -7.71
CA ALA A 209 -12.39 14.56 -7.92
C ALA A 209 -10.88 14.83 -7.70
N ALA A 210 -10.47 16.11 -7.68
CA ALA A 210 -9.07 16.51 -7.56
C ALA A 210 -8.95 17.78 -6.70
N VAL A 211 -9.17 17.63 -5.39
CA VAL A 211 -9.23 18.72 -4.41
C VAL A 211 -8.02 19.68 -4.48
N ALA A 212 -6.80 19.15 -4.67
CA ALA A 212 -5.61 19.97 -4.78
C ALA A 212 -5.60 20.87 -6.02
N VAL A 213 -6.21 20.42 -7.13
CA VAL A 213 -6.34 21.23 -8.36
C VAL A 213 -7.37 22.33 -8.14
N THR A 214 -8.52 22.00 -7.55
CA THR A 214 -9.57 22.99 -7.22
C THR A 214 -9.06 24.06 -6.24
N PHE A 215 -8.27 23.67 -5.24
CA PHE A 215 -7.58 24.60 -4.35
C PHE A 215 -6.65 25.54 -5.13
N ALA A 216 -5.87 24.99 -6.06
CA ALA A 216 -4.93 25.75 -6.85
C ALA A 216 -5.62 26.74 -7.81
N GLU A 217 -6.73 26.33 -8.42
CA GLU A 217 -7.54 27.17 -9.31
C GLU A 217 -8.10 28.39 -8.57
N ARG A 218 -8.53 28.21 -7.31
CA ARG A 218 -9.05 29.31 -6.48
C ARG A 218 -7.99 30.33 -6.08
N LEU A 219 -6.74 29.89 -5.90
CA LEU A 219 -5.71 30.75 -5.31
C LEU A 219 -4.68 31.27 -6.30
N PHE A 220 -4.26 30.43 -7.25
CA PHE A 220 -3.06 30.65 -8.04
C PHE A 220 -3.34 31.02 -9.50
N GLY A 221 -4.60 31.05 -9.93
CA GLY A 221 -4.98 31.40 -11.30
C GLY A 221 -4.23 30.57 -12.33
N ALA A 222 -3.45 31.21 -13.22
CA ALA A 222 -2.68 30.53 -14.27
C ALA A 222 -1.65 29.52 -13.72
N PHE A 223 -1.12 29.71 -12.51
CA PHE A 223 -0.18 28.78 -11.90
C PHE A 223 -0.85 27.49 -11.41
N ALA A 224 -2.20 27.44 -11.38
CA ALA A 224 -2.96 26.24 -11.06
C ALA A 224 -2.62 25.04 -11.95
N LEU A 225 -2.21 25.26 -13.21
CA LEU A 225 -1.79 24.20 -14.14
C LEU A 225 -0.55 23.43 -13.69
N CYS A 226 0.27 23.98 -12.79
CA CYS A 226 1.45 23.31 -12.26
C CYS A 226 1.09 22.23 -11.22
N ILE A 227 0.01 22.41 -10.47
CA ILE A 227 -0.38 21.50 -9.39
C ILE A 227 -0.79 20.10 -9.91
N PRO A 228 -1.65 19.96 -10.94
CA PRO A 228 -1.92 18.67 -11.56
C PRO A 228 -0.65 17.94 -12.01
N LEU A 229 0.32 18.66 -12.57
CA LEU A 229 1.61 18.08 -13.01
C LEU A 229 2.41 17.54 -11.82
N PHE A 230 2.49 18.28 -10.70
CA PHE A 230 3.19 17.81 -9.52
C PHE A 230 2.48 16.62 -8.84
N VAL A 231 1.15 16.61 -8.79
CA VAL A 231 0.39 15.48 -8.22
C VAL A 231 0.47 14.25 -9.13
N ALA A 232 0.41 14.44 -10.45
CA ALA A 232 0.65 13.37 -11.43
C ALA A 232 2.07 12.80 -11.29
N ALA A 233 3.08 13.65 -11.16
CA ALA A 233 4.46 13.24 -10.90
C ALA A 233 4.58 12.43 -9.58
N SER A 234 3.91 12.88 -8.51
CA SER A 234 3.87 12.15 -7.22
C SER A 234 3.22 10.77 -7.34
N THR A 235 2.07 10.67 -8.00
CA THR A 235 1.34 9.40 -8.18
C THR A 235 2.10 8.45 -9.10
N PHE A 236 2.73 8.96 -10.17
CA PHE A 236 3.61 8.18 -11.03
C PHE A 236 4.82 7.60 -10.26
N GLY A 237 5.45 8.42 -9.40
CA GLY A 237 6.49 7.94 -8.48
C GLY A 237 5.98 6.90 -7.47
N ALA A 238 4.75 7.04 -6.98
CA ALA A 238 4.16 6.05 -6.07
C ALA A 238 3.90 4.70 -6.77
N VAL A 239 3.40 4.67 -8.01
CA VAL A 239 3.25 3.44 -8.80
C VAL A 239 4.61 2.74 -8.98
N ASN A 240 5.66 3.50 -9.29
CA ASN A 240 7.01 2.96 -9.43
C ASN A 240 7.54 2.36 -8.11
N GLY A 241 7.33 3.06 -6.99
CA GLY A 241 7.70 2.57 -5.66
C GLY A 241 6.98 1.28 -5.27
N VAL A 242 5.69 1.14 -5.60
CA VAL A 242 4.92 -0.08 -5.38
C VAL A 242 5.49 -1.23 -6.21
N LEU A 243 5.80 -1.02 -7.50
CA LEU A 243 6.42 -2.05 -8.34
C LEU A 243 7.75 -2.55 -7.78
N LEU A 244 8.62 -1.63 -7.37
CA LEU A 244 9.94 -1.96 -6.80
C LEU A 244 9.81 -2.78 -5.51
N THR A 245 8.95 -2.36 -4.59
CA THR A 245 8.78 -3.02 -3.29
C THR A 245 8.06 -4.36 -3.41
N SER A 246 7.04 -4.46 -4.28
CA SER A 246 6.30 -5.70 -4.51
C SER A 246 7.21 -6.81 -5.02
N SER A 247 8.12 -6.50 -5.96
CA SER A 247 9.03 -7.51 -6.54
C SER A 247 9.88 -8.23 -5.48
N ARG A 248 10.31 -7.53 -4.41
CA ARG A 248 11.08 -8.11 -3.30
C ARG A 248 10.25 -9.08 -2.46
N LEU A 249 8.97 -8.78 -2.29
CA LEU A 249 8.06 -9.63 -1.52
C LEU A 249 7.76 -10.94 -2.26
N PHE A 250 7.48 -10.86 -3.57
CA PHE A 250 7.31 -12.04 -4.41
C PHE A 250 8.57 -12.92 -4.40
N TYR A 251 9.76 -12.30 -4.42
CA TYR A 251 11.03 -13.00 -4.28
C TYR A 251 11.13 -13.72 -2.92
N ALA A 252 10.85 -13.03 -1.81
CA ALA A 252 10.94 -13.61 -0.46
C ALA A 252 9.97 -14.80 -0.28
N GLY A 253 8.73 -14.66 -0.72
CA GLY A 253 7.74 -15.74 -0.68
C GLY A 253 8.12 -16.95 -1.54
N ALA A 254 8.71 -16.71 -2.71
CA ALA A 254 9.14 -17.79 -3.60
C ALA A 254 10.44 -18.45 -3.12
N ALA A 255 11.33 -17.72 -2.46
CA ALA A 255 12.53 -18.26 -1.81
C ALA A 255 12.18 -19.23 -0.67
N GLN A 256 11.08 -18.99 0.04
CA GLN A 256 10.54 -19.84 1.10
C GLN A 256 9.67 -21.00 0.57
N GLY A 257 9.64 -21.22 -0.76
CA GLY A 257 8.89 -22.30 -1.40
C GLY A 257 7.37 -22.11 -1.40
N GLN A 258 6.86 -20.97 -0.93
CA GLN A 258 5.43 -20.68 -0.84
C GLN A 258 4.84 -20.05 -2.10
N MET A 259 5.68 -19.54 -3.00
CA MET A 259 5.28 -19.02 -4.30
C MET A 259 6.05 -19.72 -5.42
N PRO A 260 5.53 -19.72 -6.66
CA PRO A 260 6.22 -20.35 -7.79
C PRO A 260 7.66 -19.85 -7.96
N ALA A 261 8.61 -20.78 -8.10
CA ALA A 261 10.04 -20.49 -8.24
C ALA A 261 10.39 -19.61 -9.46
N MET A 262 9.47 -19.40 -10.40
CA MET A 262 9.64 -18.44 -11.50
C MET A 262 9.75 -16.99 -10.99
N LEU A 263 9.16 -16.69 -9.84
CA LEU A 263 9.11 -15.33 -9.28
C LEU A 263 10.41 -14.91 -8.59
N THR A 264 11.32 -15.85 -8.32
CA THR A 264 12.68 -15.54 -7.84
C THR A 264 13.65 -15.20 -8.97
N MET A 265 13.25 -15.39 -10.23
CA MET A 265 14.18 -15.30 -11.36
C MET A 265 14.54 -13.85 -11.68
N VAL A 266 15.78 -13.66 -12.09
CA VAL A 266 16.36 -12.35 -12.41
C VAL A 266 16.86 -12.37 -13.86
N SER A 267 16.55 -11.32 -14.61
CA SER A 267 16.99 -11.16 -16.00
C SER A 267 18.51 -10.99 -16.13
N SER A 268 19.02 -11.09 -17.36
CA SER A 268 20.42 -10.73 -17.69
C SER A 268 20.82 -9.30 -17.27
N ARG A 269 19.85 -8.43 -17.03
CA ARG A 269 20.04 -7.03 -16.61
C ARG A 269 19.94 -6.83 -15.10
N ALA A 270 19.94 -7.92 -14.33
CA ALA A 270 19.77 -7.89 -12.88
C ALA A 270 18.42 -7.30 -12.43
N THR A 271 17.35 -7.48 -13.22
CA THR A 271 15.99 -7.01 -12.89
C THR A 271 15.02 -8.19 -12.67
N PRO A 272 14.10 -8.14 -11.70
CA PRO A 272 13.16 -9.23 -11.39
C PRO A 272 11.94 -9.23 -12.34
N VAL A 273 12.17 -9.40 -13.64
CA VAL A 273 11.15 -9.26 -14.70
C VAL A 273 9.88 -10.08 -14.43
N PRO A 274 9.93 -11.39 -14.09
CA PRO A 274 8.71 -12.17 -13.88
C PRO A 274 7.84 -11.66 -12.73
N ALA A 275 8.45 -11.21 -11.63
CA ALA A 275 7.71 -10.66 -10.50
C ALA A 275 7.05 -9.31 -10.84
N VAL A 276 7.78 -8.44 -11.55
CA VAL A 276 7.27 -7.14 -12.02
C VAL A 276 6.08 -7.33 -12.96
N LEU A 277 6.18 -8.29 -13.90
CA LEU A 277 5.08 -8.62 -14.81
C LEU A 277 3.85 -9.19 -14.09
N ALA A 278 4.06 -10.05 -13.08
CA ALA A 278 2.95 -10.61 -12.29
C ALA A 278 2.15 -9.50 -11.58
N VAL A 279 2.85 -8.57 -10.92
CA VAL A 279 2.21 -7.42 -10.25
C VAL A 279 1.49 -6.53 -11.25
N ALA A 280 2.12 -6.23 -12.38
CA ALA A 280 1.52 -5.40 -13.43
C ALA A 280 0.23 -6.03 -13.97
N LEU A 281 0.25 -7.32 -14.28
CA LEU A 281 -0.90 -8.04 -14.84
C LEU A 281 -2.07 -8.07 -13.83
N LEU A 282 -1.78 -8.35 -12.55
CA LEU A 282 -2.78 -8.26 -11.49
C LEU A 282 -3.33 -6.84 -11.32
N SER A 283 -2.47 -5.82 -11.41
CA SER A 283 -2.90 -4.42 -11.30
C SER A 283 -3.81 -4.01 -12.46
N LEU A 284 -3.53 -4.49 -13.66
CA LEU A 284 -4.41 -4.29 -14.83
C LEU A 284 -5.78 -4.95 -14.65
N LEU A 285 -5.85 -6.10 -13.97
CA LEU A 285 -7.13 -6.73 -13.64
C LEU A 285 -7.95 -5.84 -12.68
N TYR A 286 -7.32 -5.22 -11.69
CA TYR A 286 -8.01 -4.29 -10.78
C TYR A 286 -8.51 -3.01 -11.48
N LEU A 287 -7.89 -2.60 -12.59
CA LEU A 287 -8.40 -1.48 -13.41
C LEU A 287 -9.74 -1.80 -14.09
N THR A 288 -10.25 -3.04 -14.03
CA THR A 288 -11.61 -3.33 -14.51
C THR A 288 -12.69 -2.70 -13.62
N VAL A 289 -12.36 -2.43 -12.35
CA VAL A 289 -13.21 -1.69 -11.41
C VAL A 289 -12.90 -0.20 -11.53
N SER A 290 -13.89 0.60 -11.87
CA SER A 290 -13.74 2.05 -12.05
C SER A 290 -13.74 2.82 -10.73
N ASP A 291 -14.48 2.35 -9.73
CA ASP A 291 -14.64 3.04 -8.46
C ASP A 291 -13.41 2.90 -7.55
N ILE A 292 -12.68 4.00 -7.37
CA ILE A 292 -11.52 4.10 -6.49
C ILE A 292 -11.90 3.82 -5.03
N GLN A 293 -13.07 4.27 -4.57
CA GLN A 293 -13.49 4.09 -3.19
C GLN A 293 -13.79 2.61 -2.90
N ALA A 294 -14.44 1.91 -3.84
CA ALA A 294 -14.62 0.45 -3.75
C ALA A 294 -13.27 -0.28 -3.65
N LEU A 295 -12.28 0.09 -4.48
CA LEU A 295 -10.93 -0.49 -4.42
C LEU A 295 -10.24 -0.22 -3.07
N ILE A 296 -10.39 0.99 -2.51
CA ILE A 296 -9.90 1.34 -1.17
C ILE A 296 -10.57 0.46 -0.11
N ASN A 297 -11.87 0.21 -0.21
CA ASN A 297 -12.60 -0.65 0.72
C ASN A 297 -12.11 -2.10 0.64
N TYR A 298 -11.88 -2.64 -0.57
CA TYR A 298 -11.34 -4.00 -0.76
C TYR A 298 -9.98 -4.17 -0.09
N VAL A 299 -9.07 -3.22 -0.31
CA VAL A 299 -7.72 -3.24 0.27
C VAL A 299 -7.75 -2.96 1.75
N GLY A 300 -8.60 -2.04 2.20
CA GLY A 300 -8.75 -1.66 3.60
C GLY A 300 -9.08 -2.88 4.45
N PHE A 301 -10.13 -3.61 4.10
CA PHE A 301 -10.51 -4.83 4.81
C PHE A 301 -9.36 -5.85 4.90
N ALA A 302 -8.78 -6.22 3.75
CA ALA A 302 -7.75 -7.25 3.69
C ALA A 302 -6.46 -6.85 4.42
N THR A 303 -6.07 -5.57 4.31
CA THR A 303 -4.88 -5.02 4.95
C THR A 303 -5.03 -4.98 6.47
N TRP A 304 -6.14 -4.44 6.98
CA TRP A 304 -6.32 -4.28 8.42
C TRP A 304 -6.54 -5.62 9.11
N LEU A 305 -7.24 -6.56 8.47
CA LEU A 305 -7.31 -7.94 8.96
C LEU A 305 -5.91 -8.57 9.07
N SER A 306 -5.08 -8.40 8.03
CA SER A 306 -3.71 -8.94 8.00
C SER A 306 -2.79 -8.31 9.04
N ILE A 307 -2.82 -6.98 9.18
CA ILE A 307 -2.00 -6.26 10.15
C ILE A 307 -2.47 -6.59 11.57
N GLY A 308 -3.78 -6.74 11.80
CA GLY A 308 -4.35 -7.20 13.07
C GLY A 308 -3.84 -8.58 13.47
N ALA A 309 -3.82 -9.52 12.52
CA ALA A 309 -3.26 -10.86 12.74
C ALA A 309 -1.76 -10.81 13.06
N ALA A 310 -0.99 -9.94 12.40
CA ALA A 310 0.43 -9.75 12.71
C ALA A 310 0.65 -9.15 14.12
N VAL A 311 -0.17 -8.19 14.56
CA VAL A 311 -0.09 -7.66 15.94
C VAL A 311 -0.51 -8.70 16.97
N LEU A 312 -1.47 -9.57 16.64
CA LEU A 312 -1.88 -10.70 17.49
C LEU A 312 -0.72 -11.66 17.79
N CYS A 313 0.29 -11.75 16.93
CA CYS A 313 1.49 -12.54 17.20
C CYS A 313 2.20 -12.09 18.50
N LEU A 314 2.18 -10.78 18.82
CA LEU A 314 2.91 -10.24 19.97
C LEU A 314 2.39 -10.78 21.32
N PRO A 315 1.09 -10.67 21.69
CA PRO A 315 0.60 -11.27 22.93
C PRO A 315 0.71 -12.80 22.93
N VAL A 316 0.52 -13.45 21.78
CA VAL A 316 0.65 -14.92 21.68
C VAL A 316 2.10 -15.35 21.97
N LEU A 317 3.09 -14.73 21.35
CA LEU A 317 4.52 -15.01 21.58
C LEU A 317 4.96 -14.68 23.01
N ARG A 318 4.33 -13.70 23.66
CA ARG A 318 4.55 -13.43 25.09
C ARG A 318 4.08 -14.55 26.00
N TYR A 319 3.02 -15.25 25.60
CA TYR A 319 2.47 -16.38 26.34
C TYR A 319 3.19 -17.69 26.01
N THR A 320 3.41 -17.99 24.74
CA THR A 320 3.99 -19.27 24.28
C THR A 320 5.50 -19.33 24.44
N GLN A 321 6.20 -18.21 24.25
CA GLN A 321 7.66 -18.14 24.30
C GLN A 321 8.14 -16.98 25.21
N PRO A 322 7.94 -17.08 26.54
CA PRO A 322 8.23 -15.99 27.47
C PRO A 322 9.72 -15.64 27.54
N ASN A 323 10.60 -16.63 27.31
CA ASN A 323 12.05 -16.51 27.47
C ASN A 323 12.78 -15.96 26.24
N LEU A 324 12.08 -15.67 25.13
CA LEU A 324 12.70 -15.01 23.98
C LEU A 324 13.28 -13.65 24.38
N GLU A 325 14.47 -13.34 23.86
CA GLU A 325 15.08 -12.03 24.04
C GLU A 325 14.24 -10.95 23.34
N ARG A 326 13.86 -9.91 24.08
CA ARG A 326 13.06 -8.79 23.59
C ARG A 326 13.84 -7.49 23.78
N PRO A 327 14.64 -7.06 22.78
CA PRO A 327 15.41 -5.82 22.89
C PRO A 327 14.52 -4.58 23.09
N ILE A 328 13.33 -4.60 22.49
CA ILE A 328 12.27 -3.63 22.72
C ILE A 328 11.10 -4.38 23.33
N LYS A 329 10.57 -3.86 24.44
CA LYS A 329 9.41 -4.42 25.12
C LYS A 329 8.36 -3.33 25.32
N VAL A 330 7.27 -3.40 24.57
CA VAL A 330 6.13 -2.47 24.72
C VAL A 330 5.20 -2.92 25.85
N ASN A 331 4.41 -2.00 26.39
CA ASN A 331 3.35 -2.39 27.34
C ASN A 331 2.27 -3.19 26.60
N LEU A 332 1.79 -4.31 27.19
CA LEU A 332 0.72 -5.16 26.61
C LEU A 332 -0.59 -4.41 26.37
N PHE A 333 -0.81 -3.28 27.07
CA PHE A 333 -1.94 -2.40 26.80
C PHE A 333 -2.01 -1.96 25.31
N PHE A 334 -0.87 -1.63 24.70
CA PHE A 334 -0.83 -1.14 23.31
C PHE A 334 -1.26 -2.18 22.25
N PRO A 335 -0.72 -3.42 22.21
CA PRO A 335 -1.18 -4.42 21.27
C PRO A 335 -2.64 -4.83 21.51
N ILE A 336 -3.11 -4.89 22.75
CA ILE A 336 -4.52 -5.20 23.05
C ILE A 336 -5.44 -4.09 22.53
N LEU A 337 -5.12 -2.83 22.81
CA LEU A 337 -5.85 -1.68 22.28
C LEU A 337 -5.87 -1.70 20.76
N TYR A 338 -4.73 -1.98 20.13
CA TYR A 338 -4.62 -2.04 18.67
C TYR A 338 -5.47 -3.16 18.06
N ILE A 339 -5.49 -4.34 18.68
CA ILE A 339 -6.33 -5.47 18.24
C ILE A 339 -7.82 -5.09 18.34
N ILE A 340 -8.25 -4.48 19.44
CA ILE A 340 -9.63 -3.99 19.61
C ILE A 340 -9.96 -2.98 18.50
N CYS A 341 -9.13 -1.96 18.29
CA CYS A 341 -9.34 -0.98 17.21
C CYS A 341 -9.39 -1.65 15.83
N THR A 342 -8.55 -2.65 15.58
CA THR A 342 -8.52 -3.37 14.30
C THR A 342 -9.79 -4.17 14.09
N ILE A 343 -10.31 -4.84 15.14
CA ILE A 343 -11.59 -5.56 15.08
C ILE A 343 -12.72 -4.59 14.73
N LEU A 344 -12.77 -3.41 15.35
CA LEU A 344 -13.80 -2.41 15.06
C LEU A 344 -13.70 -1.87 13.61
N VAL A 345 -12.48 -1.59 13.15
CA VAL A 345 -12.19 -1.10 11.79
C VAL A 345 -12.43 -2.19 10.73
N VAL A 346 -12.48 -3.46 11.10
CA VAL A 346 -12.88 -4.55 10.20
C VAL A 346 -14.39 -4.79 10.27
N ALA A 347 -14.98 -4.80 11.46
CA ALA A 347 -16.38 -5.15 11.67
C ALA A 347 -17.36 -4.08 11.20
N PHE A 348 -17.11 -2.79 11.50
CA PHE A 348 -18.07 -1.75 11.12
C PHE A 348 -18.13 -1.51 9.60
N PRO A 349 -17.01 -1.42 8.87
CA PRO A 349 -17.06 -1.35 7.41
C PRO A 349 -17.63 -2.62 6.77
N ALA A 350 -17.45 -3.79 7.39
CA ALA A 350 -18.09 -5.03 6.94
C ALA A 350 -19.62 -4.96 6.94
N VAL A 351 -20.19 -4.25 7.91
CA VAL A 351 -21.64 -3.99 7.97
C VAL A 351 -22.04 -2.85 7.04
N ALA A 352 -21.20 -1.83 6.92
CA ALA A 352 -21.46 -0.65 6.09
C ALA A 352 -21.46 -0.95 4.59
N SER A 353 -20.51 -1.77 4.14
CA SER A 353 -20.29 -2.14 2.74
C SER A 353 -20.11 -3.67 2.61
N PRO A 354 -21.20 -4.46 2.77
CA PRO A 354 -21.13 -5.92 2.84
C PRO A 354 -20.71 -6.58 1.53
N ALA A 355 -21.09 -6.00 0.39
CA ALA A 355 -20.75 -6.54 -0.93
C ALA A 355 -19.23 -6.47 -1.14
N GLU A 356 -18.63 -5.31 -0.86
CA GLU A 356 -17.21 -5.05 -1.01
C GLU A 356 -16.37 -5.92 -0.07
N THR A 357 -16.85 -6.04 1.17
CA THR A 357 -16.24 -6.90 2.18
C THR A 357 -16.35 -8.38 1.79
N GLY A 358 -17.50 -8.80 1.26
CA GLY A 358 -17.72 -10.15 0.77
C GLY A 358 -16.74 -10.52 -0.34
N VAL A 359 -16.51 -9.62 -1.30
CA VAL A 359 -15.47 -9.80 -2.34
C VAL A 359 -14.08 -9.90 -1.72
N GLY A 360 -13.76 -9.04 -0.73
CA GLY A 360 -12.53 -9.12 0.07
C GLY A 360 -12.33 -10.50 0.70
N CYS A 361 -13.33 -11.01 1.41
CA CYS A 361 -13.33 -12.34 2.01
C CYS A 361 -13.13 -13.45 0.97
N LEU A 362 -13.84 -13.39 -0.15
CA LEU A 362 -13.70 -14.37 -1.24
C LEU A 362 -12.28 -14.39 -1.80
N MET A 363 -11.69 -13.21 -2.05
CA MET A 363 -10.30 -13.10 -2.49
C MET A 363 -9.32 -13.71 -1.48
N ILE A 364 -9.52 -13.49 -0.18
CA ILE A 364 -8.70 -14.12 0.88
C ILE A 364 -8.89 -15.65 0.86
N LEU A 365 -10.13 -16.13 0.76
CA LEU A 365 -10.45 -17.55 0.75
C LEU A 365 -9.85 -18.29 -0.44
N THR A 366 -9.57 -17.61 -1.56
CA THR A 366 -8.82 -18.23 -2.69
C THR A 366 -7.42 -18.72 -2.28
N ALA A 367 -6.84 -18.20 -1.21
CA ALA A 367 -5.57 -18.69 -0.67
C ALA A 367 -5.67 -20.16 -0.23
N VAL A 368 -6.81 -20.56 0.35
CA VAL A 368 -7.00 -21.90 0.93
C VAL A 368 -6.87 -23.02 -0.11
N PRO A 369 -7.63 -23.04 -1.22
CA PRO A 369 -7.47 -24.09 -2.22
C PRO A 369 -6.09 -24.05 -2.87
N VAL A 370 -5.52 -22.86 -3.10
CA VAL A 370 -4.17 -22.74 -3.69
C VAL A 370 -3.12 -23.37 -2.77
N TYR A 371 -3.18 -23.13 -1.47
CA TYR A 371 -2.28 -23.73 -0.50
C TYR A 371 -2.40 -25.25 -0.47
N LEU A 372 -3.64 -25.76 -0.39
CA LEU A 372 -3.90 -27.20 -0.31
C LEU A 372 -3.45 -27.93 -1.59
N LEU A 373 -3.62 -27.32 -2.77
CA LEU A 373 -3.30 -27.95 -4.05
C LEU A 373 -1.80 -27.88 -4.40
N LEU A 374 -1.09 -26.81 -3.99
CA LEU A 374 0.28 -26.54 -4.44
C LEU A 374 1.35 -26.77 -3.37
N LEU A 375 1.03 -26.56 -2.09
CA LEU A 375 2.01 -26.51 -1.00
C LEU A 375 1.83 -27.63 0.02
N GLU A 376 0.60 -27.98 0.38
CA GLU A 376 0.33 -29.00 1.39
C GLU A 376 0.81 -30.39 0.93
N PRO A 377 1.81 -31.01 1.59
CA PRO A 377 2.45 -32.23 1.10
C PRO A 377 1.49 -33.41 0.91
N ARG A 378 0.41 -33.45 1.71
CA ARG A 378 -0.58 -34.54 1.71
C ARG A 378 -1.55 -34.48 0.54
N THR A 379 -1.87 -33.29 0.03
CA THR A 379 -2.89 -33.04 -1.00
C THR A 379 -2.31 -32.49 -2.29
N ARG A 380 -0.99 -32.32 -2.36
CA ARG A 380 -0.29 -31.76 -3.52
C ARG A 380 -0.54 -32.58 -4.78
N LEU A 381 -1.14 -31.97 -5.78
CA LEU A 381 -1.33 -32.60 -7.09
C LEU A 381 0.01 -32.66 -7.83
N THR A 382 0.55 -33.87 -7.99
CA THR A 382 1.81 -34.12 -8.70
C THR A 382 1.79 -33.65 -10.16
N GLY A 383 0.62 -33.67 -10.81
CA GLY A 383 0.43 -33.17 -12.19
C GLY A 383 0.68 -31.66 -12.36
N LEU A 384 0.35 -30.84 -11.37
CA LEU A 384 0.58 -29.38 -11.39
C LEU A 384 2.06 -29.02 -11.37
N GLY A 385 2.92 -29.90 -10.85
CA GLY A 385 4.38 -29.74 -10.89
C GLY A 385 4.93 -29.69 -12.31
N SER A 386 4.37 -30.49 -13.22
CA SER A 386 4.80 -30.53 -14.63
C SER A 386 4.41 -29.26 -15.39
N LEU A 387 3.19 -28.76 -15.16
CA LEU A 387 2.65 -27.51 -15.72
C LEU A 387 3.43 -26.30 -15.21
N THR A 388 3.67 -26.19 -13.91
CA THR A 388 4.46 -25.11 -13.31
C THR A 388 5.91 -25.13 -13.82
N GLY A 389 6.50 -26.31 -14.01
CA GLY A 389 7.81 -26.48 -14.64
C GLY A 389 7.84 -26.06 -16.12
N ALA A 390 6.79 -26.37 -16.90
CA ALA A 390 6.66 -25.93 -18.29
C ALA A 390 6.49 -24.39 -18.37
N ALA A 391 5.61 -23.82 -17.55
CA ALA A 391 5.41 -22.37 -17.46
C ALA A 391 6.69 -21.65 -17.04
N THR A 392 7.42 -22.20 -16.06
CA THR A 392 8.72 -21.65 -15.64
C THR A 392 9.71 -21.64 -16.80
N ARG A 393 9.83 -22.74 -17.57
CA ARG A 393 10.71 -22.80 -18.75
C ARG A 393 10.31 -21.84 -19.85
N LEU A 394 9.01 -21.66 -20.08
CA LEU A 394 8.48 -20.69 -21.05
C LEU A 394 8.87 -19.26 -20.63
N ILE A 395 8.61 -18.90 -19.38
CA ILE A 395 8.93 -17.57 -18.84
C ILE A 395 10.44 -17.33 -18.84
N GLN A 396 11.25 -18.34 -18.50
CA GLN A 396 12.72 -18.26 -18.60
C GLN A 396 13.17 -17.91 -20.03
N LYS A 397 12.62 -18.59 -21.04
CA LYS A 397 12.94 -18.33 -22.45
C LYS A 397 12.47 -16.94 -22.89
N LEU A 398 11.25 -16.54 -22.53
CA LEU A 398 10.67 -15.25 -22.92
C LEU A 398 11.38 -14.06 -22.26
N THR A 399 11.75 -14.19 -20.99
CA THR A 399 12.31 -13.08 -20.20
C THR A 399 13.84 -13.09 -20.11
N LEU A 400 14.49 -14.14 -20.65
CA LEU A 400 15.93 -14.40 -20.48
C LEU A 400 16.35 -14.32 -19.01
N SER A 401 15.49 -14.82 -18.12
CA SER A 401 15.70 -14.79 -16.67
C SER A 401 16.25 -16.10 -16.16
N VAL A 402 17.18 -16.01 -15.21
CA VAL A 402 17.86 -17.15 -14.59
C VAL A 402 17.53 -17.15 -13.10
N ARG A 403 17.49 -18.33 -12.49
CA ARG A 403 17.40 -18.42 -11.03
C ARG A 403 18.63 -17.77 -10.39
N PRO A 404 18.50 -17.13 -9.22
CA PRO A 404 19.64 -16.65 -8.47
C PRO A 404 20.61 -17.81 -8.22
N LYS A 405 21.92 -17.57 -8.34
CA LYS A 405 22.90 -18.52 -7.79
C LYS A 405 22.67 -18.55 -6.28
N THR A 406 22.12 -19.63 -5.76
CA THR A 406 22.04 -19.89 -4.32
C THR A 406 23.46 -19.78 -3.77
N LYS A 407 23.68 -18.83 -2.86
CA LYS A 407 24.90 -18.76 -2.06
C LYS A 407 24.85 -19.83 -0.99
#